data_AF-A0A1W5T859-F1
#
_entry.id   AF-A0A1W5T859-F1
#
_cell.length_a   1.000
_cell.length_b   1.000
_cell.length_c   1.000
_cell.angle_alpha   90.00
_cell.angle_beta   90.00
_cell.angle_gamma   90.00
#
_symmetry.space_group_name_H-M   'P 1'
#
loop_
_entity.id
_entity.type
_entity.pdbx_description
1 polymer ?
#
loop_
_entity_poly.entity_id
_entity_poly.type
_entity_poly.pdbx_seq_one_letter_code
_entity_poly.pdbx_strand_id
1 'polypeptide(L)'
;MNEICGRLSTYLSRFHSRRLGLYEENNIVYSEQLTLFQKLLSGRWQKVRVTNSPFYTYLGGKDLFFGNDAGQITASDHARYFRCIEIKDYFQETDAGIFDALMYLPSMYRLPLLLR
;
A
#
# COMPACT_ATOMS: atom_id res chain seq x y z
N MET A 1 -14.31 -2.28 -18.37
CA MET A 1 -13.75 -1.78 -17.09
C MET A 1 -14.50 -2.34 -15.87
N ASN A 2 -15.83 -2.19 -15.78
CA ASN A 2 -16.60 -2.67 -14.62
C ASN A 2 -16.57 -4.19 -14.40
N GLU A 3 -16.55 -4.98 -15.48
CA GLU A 3 -16.51 -6.45 -15.39
C GLU A 3 -15.21 -6.98 -14.77
N ILE A 4 -14.07 -6.35 -15.10
CA ILE A 4 -12.76 -6.67 -14.54
C ILE A 4 -12.73 -6.33 -13.05
N CYS A 5 -13.25 -5.16 -12.67
CA CYS A 5 -13.38 -4.79 -11.25
C CYS A 5 -14.32 -5.74 -10.49
N GLY A 6 -15.40 -6.21 -11.11
CA GLY A 6 -16.31 -7.19 -10.52
C GLY A 6 -15.62 -8.52 -10.24
N ARG A 7 -14.91 -9.07 -11.24
CA ARG A 7 -14.12 -10.31 -11.07
C ARG A 7 -13.04 -10.16 -9.99
N LEU A 8 -12.31 -9.05 -10.00
CA LEU A 8 -11.27 -8.77 -9.00
C LEU A 8 -11.87 -8.68 -7.60
N SER A 9 -13.01 -8.00 -7.44
CA SER A 9 -13.71 -7.91 -6.16
C SER A 9 -14.18 -9.29 -5.67
N THR A 10 -14.65 -10.16 -6.57
CA THR A 10 -15.03 -11.53 -6.20
C THR A 10 -13.83 -12.34 -5.73
N TYR A 11 -12.69 -12.26 -6.43
CA TYR A 11 -11.47 -12.96 -6.01
C TYR A 11 -10.93 -12.44 -4.67
N LEU A 12 -11.01 -11.13 -4.44
CA LEU A 12 -10.49 -10.49 -3.24
C LEU A 12 -11.47 -10.53 -2.05
N SER A 13 -12.73 -10.91 -2.27
CA SER A 13 -13.77 -10.95 -1.22
C SER A 13 -13.41 -11.83 -0.02
N ARG A 14 -12.71 -12.96 -0.27
CA ARG A 14 -12.20 -13.88 0.76
C ARG A 14 -11.11 -13.26 1.63
N PHE A 15 -10.50 -12.19 1.15
CA PHE A 15 -9.45 -11.44 1.81
C PHE A 15 -9.97 -10.12 2.40
N HIS A 16 -11.24 -10.05 2.81
CA HIS A 16 -11.81 -8.84 3.43
C HIS A 16 -11.51 -7.53 2.68
N SER A 17 -11.45 -7.61 1.34
CA SER A 17 -11.04 -6.48 0.53
C SER A 17 -12.07 -5.37 0.55
N ARG A 18 -11.61 -4.16 0.87
CA ARG A 18 -12.44 -2.95 0.81
C ARG A 18 -12.02 -2.08 -0.38
N ARG A 19 -12.99 -1.55 -1.12
CA ARG A 19 -12.70 -0.56 -2.17
C ARG A 19 -12.34 0.78 -1.52
N LEU A 20 -11.19 1.35 -1.89
CA LEU A 20 -10.78 2.69 -1.48
C LEU A 20 -11.60 3.74 -2.24
N GLY A 21 -12.11 4.73 -1.51
CA GLY A 21 -12.92 5.79 -2.08
C GLY A 21 -12.60 7.18 -1.55
N LEU A 22 -13.52 8.11 -1.84
CA LEU A 22 -13.57 9.41 -1.22
C LEU A 22 -14.52 9.35 -0.02
N TYR A 23 -14.18 10.08 1.03
CA TYR A 23 -15.05 10.25 2.19
C TYR A 23 -15.01 11.70 2.65
N GLU A 24 -16.09 12.13 3.28
CA GLU A 24 -16.24 13.49 3.78
C GLU A 24 -16.25 13.48 5.30
N GLU A 25 -15.51 14.39 5.90
CA GLU A 25 -15.45 14.60 7.35
C GLU A 25 -15.32 16.09 7.60
N ASN A 26 -16.23 16.67 8.40
CA ASN A 26 -16.25 18.10 8.73
C ASN A 26 -16.23 19.03 7.50
N ASN A 27 -17.04 18.74 6.47
CA ASN A 27 -17.09 19.47 5.18
C ASN A 27 -15.77 19.46 4.37
N ILE A 28 -14.85 18.55 4.68
CA ILE A 28 -13.60 18.36 3.94
C ILE A 28 -13.63 16.98 3.30
N VAL A 29 -13.38 16.95 1.99
CA VAL A 29 -13.27 15.71 1.22
C VAL A 29 -11.86 15.15 1.36
N TYR A 30 -11.77 13.89 1.77
CA TYR A 30 -10.54 13.12 1.89
C TYR A 30 -10.54 11.95 0.90
N SER A 31 -9.35 11.50 0.50
CA SER A 31 -9.19 10.33 -0.37
C SER A 31 -8.41 9.23 0.33
N GLU A 32 -9.04 8.06 0.44
CA GLU A 32 -8.37 6.88 1.00
C GLU A 32 -7.21 6.42 0.10
N GLN A 33 -7.31 6.63 -1.21
CA GLN A 33 -6.22 6.35 -2.16
C GLN A 33 -5.01 7.25 -1.91
N LEU A 34 -5.22 8.55 -1.73
CA LEU A 34 -4.13 9.48 -1.44
C LEU A 34 -3.52 9.21 -0.05
N THR A 35 -4.34 8.84 0.93
CA THR A 35 -3.87 8.39 2.24
C THR A 35 -2.99 7.14 2.14
N LEU A 36 -3.35 6.19 1.27
CA LEU A 36 -2.51 5.02 0.99
C LEU A 36 -1.16 5.44 0.39
N PHE A 37 -1.15 6.32 -0.61
CA PHE A 37 0.12 6.79 -1.19
C PHE A 37 0.98 7.54 -0.19
N GLN A 38 0.40 8.42 0.63
CA GLN A 38 1.11 9.08 1.71
C GLN A 38 1.69 8.07 2.71
N LYS A 39 0.96 6.99 3.00
CA LYS A 39 1.44 5.91 3.87
C LYS A 39 2.65 5.18 3.28
N LEU A 40 2.66 4.93 1.97
CA LEU A 40 3.79 4.31 1.29
C LEU A 40 5.03 5.23 1.30
N LEU A 41 4.83 6.53 1.06
CA LEU A 41 5.92 7.50 0.98
C LEU A 41 6.50 7.88 2.35
N SER A 42 5.66 8.00 3.38
CA SER A 42 6.07 8.49 4.71
C SER A 42 6.13 7.42 5.79
N GLY A 43 5.62 6.20 5.52
CA GLY A 43 5.47 5.15 6.51
C GLY A 43 4.41 5.41 7.59
N ARG A 44 3.70 6.56 7.55
CA ARG A 44 2.68 6.98 8.55
C ARG A 44 1.28 7.06 7.93
N TRP A 45 0.26 6.67 8.68
CA TRP A 45 -1.13 6.80 8.22
C TRP A 45 -1.58 8.24 8.45
N GLN A 46 -1.92 8.94 7.38
CA GLN A 46 -2.34 10.34 7.44
C GLN A 46 -3.51 10.57 6.48
N LYS A 47 -4.55 11.25 6.97
CA LYS A 47 -5.69 11.65 6.13
C LYS A 47 -5.21 12.70 5.12
N VAL A 48 -5.44 12.45 3.84
CA VAL A 48 -5.04 13.37 2.77
C VAL A 48 -6.30 13.99 2.17
N ARG A 49 -6.40 15.31 2.33
CA ARG A 49 -7.47 16.12 1.73
C ARG A 49 -7.35 16.11 0.22
N VAL A 50 -8.49 16.07 -0.47
CA VAL A 50 -8.55 16.29 -1.91
C VAL A 50 -8.47 17.80 -2.15
N THR A 51 -7.46 18.22 -2.92
CA THR A 51 -7.27 19.62 -3.33
C THR A 51 -7.41 19.75 -4.83
N ASN A 52 -7.60 20.98 -5.32
CA ASN A 52 -7.57 21.28 -6.76
C ASN A 52 -6.14 21.35 -7.33
N SER A 53 -5.13 20.94 -6.55
CA SER A 53 -3.75 20.87 -6.99
C SER A 53 -3.37 19.43 -7.36
N PRO A 54 -2.42 19.22 -8.29
CA PRO A 54 -1.96 17.87 -8.61
C PRO A 54 -1.37 17.18 -7.38
N PHE A 55 -1.70 15.89 -7.18
CA PHE A 55 -1.33 15.16 -5.96
C PHE A 55 0.17 15.11 -5.67
N TYR A 56 1.01 15.09 -6.70
CA TYR A 56 2.47 15.05 -6.57
C TYR A 56 3.06 16.36 -6.01
N THR A 57 2.28 17.43 -5.92
CA THR A 57 2.74 18.72 -5.37
C THR A 57 2.69 18.78 -3.84
N TYR A 58 1.91 17.90 -3.21
CA TYR A 58 1.69 17.91 -1.75
C TYR A 58 1.78 16.53 -1.10
N LEU A 59 1.66 15.44 -1.86
CA LEU A 59 2.06 14.13 -1.38
C LEU A 59 3.58 14.12 -1.26
N GLY A 60 4.06 13.76 -0.08
CA GLY A 60 5.49 13.76 0.18
C GLY A 60 5.82 13.31 1.59
N GLY A 61 6.97 12.66 1.68
CA GLY A 61 7.71 12.42 2.92
C GLY A 61 9.17 12.63 2.56
N LYS A 62 9.84 13.53 3.26
CA LYS A 62 11.26 13.79 3.02
C LYS A 62 12.03 12.48 3.22
N ASP A 63 12.90 12.19 2.27
CA ASP A 63 14.00 11.22 2.40
C ASP A 63 13.60 9.74 2.31
N LEU A 64 13.16 9.33 1.12
CA LEU A 64 13.14 7.93 0.69
C LEU A 64 14.41 7.63 -0.12
N PHE A 65 15.26 6.76 0.40
CA PHE A 65 16.48 6.32 -0.25
C PHE A 65 16.32 4.87 -0.71
N PHE A 66 16.59 4.62 -1.99
CA PHE A 66 16.61 3.28 -2.55
C PHE A 66 18.07 2.86 -2.81
N GLY A 67 18.47 1.75 -2.23
CA GLY A 67 19.60 0.92 -2.67
C GLY A 67 19.10 -0.24 -3.54
N ASN A 68 19.98 -1.18 -3.86
CA ASN A 68 19.69 -2.27 -4.80
C ASN A 68 18.53 -3.18 -4.30
N ASP A 69 18.65 -3.70 -3.07
CA ASP A 69 17.66 -4.60 -2.47
C ASP A 69 17.08 -4.07 -1.15
N ALA A 70 17.47 -2.86 -0.77
CA ALA A 70 17.09 -2.25 0.49
C ALA A 70 16.89 -0.75 0.33
N GLY A 71 16.06 -0.17 1.17
CA GLY A 71 15.88 1.26 1.22
C GLY A 71 15.61 1.77 2.61
N GLN A 72 15.59 3.09 2.73
CA GLN A 72 15.40 3.80 3.98
C GLN A 72 14.35 4.88 3.80
N ILE A 73 13.43 5.00 4.76
CA ILE A 73 12.47 6.08 4.90
C ILE A 73 12.87 6.88 6.14
N THR A 74 13.29 8.13 5.96
CA THR A 74 13.65 9.06 7.05
C THR A 74 12.54 10.08 7.32
N ALA A 75 11.39 9.95 6.65
CA ALA A 75 10.23 10.84 6.77
C ALA A 75 9.56 10.90 8.17
N SER A 76 10.07 10.18 9.17
CA SER A 76 9.53 10.09 10.53
C SER A 76 10.64 10.23 11.58
N ASP A 77 10.27 10.48 12.86
CA ASP A 77 11.22 10.61 14.00
C ASP A 77 12.28 9.51 14.11
N HIS A 78 12.02 8.36 13.49
CA HIS A 78 12.95 7.26 13.36
C HIS A 78 13.11 6.87 11.89
N ALA A 79 14.36 6.68 11.47
CA ALA A 79 14.68 6.07 10.19
C ALA A 79 14.14 4.63 10.16
N ARG A 80 13.35 4.31 9.13
CA ARG A 80 12.87 2.95 8.88
C ARG A 80 13.60 2.36 7.71
N TYR A 81 14.11 1.15 7.88
CA TYR A 81 14.76 0.40 6.82
C TYR A 81 13.79 -0.66 6.29
N PHE A 82 13.80 -0.86 4.98
CA PHE A 82 13.06 -1.93 4.33
C PHE A 82 13.98 -2.69 3.36
N ARG A 83 13.64 -3.95 3.11
CA ARG A 83 14.26 -4.80 2.08
C ARG A 83 13.19 -5.16 1.08
N CYS A 84 13.53 -5.16 -0.20
CA CYS A 84 12.62 -5.60 -1.24
C CYS A 84 12.74 -7.11 -1.42
N ILE A 85 11.60 -7.79 -1.51
CA ILE A 85 11.52 -9.19 -1.95
C ILE A 85 10.90 -9.17 -3.33
N GLU A 86 11.64 -9.66 -4.32
CA GLU A 86 11.19 -9.76 -5.70
C GLU A 86 10.81 -11.21 -6.03
N ILE A 87 9.58 -11.42 -6.50
CA ILE A 87 9.13 -12.71 -7.04
C ILE A 87 9.30 -12.61 -8.56
N LYS A 88 10.38 -13.21 -9.09
CA LYS A 88 10.74 -13.11 -10.52
C LYS A 88 9.94 -14.04 -11.42
N ASP A 89 9.64 -15.23 -10.94
CA ASP A 89 8.85 -16.20 -11.69
C ASP A 89 8.11 -17.13 -10.74
N TYR A 90 7.00 -17.69 -11.21
CA TYR A 90 6.30 -18.78 -10.56
C TYR A 90 6.74 -20.07 -11.25
N PHE A 91 7.17 -21.07 -10.48
CA PHE A 91 7.49 -22.37 -11.06
C PHE A 91 6.25 -22.99 -11.72
N GLN A 92 6.48 -23.80 -12.77
CA GLN A 92 5.41 -24.48 -13.52
C GLN A 92 4.52 -25.36 -12.61
N GLU A 93 5.11 -25.89 -11.54
CA GLU A 93 4.41 -26.56 -10.44
C GLU A 93 4.43 -25.58 -9.24
N THR A 94 3.28 -25.00 -8.92
CA THR A 94 3.14 -24.12 -7.76
C THR A 94 2.07 -24.66 -6.83
N ASP A 95 2.48 -25.05 -5.63
CA ASP A 95 1.57 -25.50 -4.58
C ASP A 95 0.95 -24.31 -3.84
N ALA A 96 -0.31 -24.49 -3.43
CA ALA A 96 -0.97 -23.56 -2.53
C ALA A 96 -0.16 -23.46 -1.21
N GLY A 97 0.17 -22.24 -0.80
CA GLY A 97 0.86 -21.98 0.47
C GLY A 97 2.39 -21.76 0.37
N ILE A 98 2.97 -21.71 -0.83
CA ILE A 98 4.41 -21.45 -1.01
C ILE A 98 4.89 -20.13 -0.38
N PHE A 99 3.99 -19.16 -0.19
CA PHE A 99 4.25 -17.89 0.47
C PHE A 99 3.64 -17.77 1.87
N ASP A 100 3.12 -18.86 2.46
CA ASP A 100 2.54 -18.82 3.80
C ASP A 100 3.58 -18.39 4.84
N ALA A 101 4.84 -18.83 4.69
CA ALA A 101 5.94 -18.40 5.55
C ALA A 101 6.14 -16.87 5.56
N LEU A 102 5.85 -16.17 4.45
CA LEU A 102 5.93 -14.71 4.40
C LEU A 102 4.81 -14.04 5.22
N MET A 103 3.65 -14.68 5.34
CA MET A 103 2.53 -14.17 6.13
C MET A 103 2.79 -14.25 7.65
N TYR A 104 3.68 -15.13 8.10
CA TYR A 104 4.05 -15.27 9.52
C TYR A 104 5.20 -14.37 9.96
N LEU A 105 5.89 -13.69 9.02
CA LEU A 105 6.97 -12.76 9.37
C LEU A 105 6.40 -11.52 10.07
N PRO A 106 6.98 -11.07 11.20
CA PRO A 106 6.62 -9.82 11.88
C PRO A 106 7.17 -8.60 11.12
N SER A 107 6.91 -8.54 9.82
CA SER A 107 7.36 -7.50 8.93
C SER A 107 6.18 -6.60 8.55
N MET A 108 6.47 -5.35 8.18
CA MET A 108 5.47 -4.42 7.65
C MET A 108 4.98 -4.84 6.26
N TYR A 109 5.11 -6.11 5.85
CA TYR A 109 4.42 -6.69 4.70
C TYR A 109 2.98 -7.09 5.07
N ARG A 110 2.25 -6.15 5.67
CA ARG A 110 0.90 -5.89 5.18
C ARG A 110 1.07 -4.95 4.00
N LEU A 111 1.43 -5.50 2.84
CA LEU A 111 0.99 -4.89 1.60
C LEU A 111 -0.53 -4.75 1.79
N PRO A 112 -1.13 -3.55 1.81
CA PRO A 112 -2.57 -3.42 1.94
C PRO A 112 -3.17 -3.80 0.59
N LEU A 113 -3.09 -5.07 0.21
CA LEU A 113 -4.30 -5.73 -0.28
C LEU A 113 -5.23 -5.68 0.92
N LEU A 114 -6.04 -4.64 0.95
CA LEU A 114 -6.98 -4.28 2.00
C LEU A 114 -7.49 -5.50 2.76
N LEU A 115 -6.83 -5.82 3.87
CA LEU A 115 -7.17 -6.93 4.75
C LEU A 115 -7.28 -6.31 6.13
N ARG A 116 -8.49 -5.86 6.44
CA ARG A 116 -8.94 -5.48 7.77
C ARG A 116 -10.21 -6.24 8.09
#